data_AF-A0A1X7A479-F1
#
_entry.id   AF-A0A1X7A479-F1
#
_cell.length_a   1.000
_cell.length_b   1.000
_cell.length_c   1.000
_cell.angle_alpha   90.00
_cell.angle_beta   90.00
_cell.angle_gamma   90.00
#
_symmetry.space_group_name_H-M   'P 1'
#
loop_
_entity.id
_entity.type
_entity.pdbx_description
1 polymer ?
#
loop_
_entity_poly.entity_id
_entity_poly.type
_entity_poly.pdbx_seq_one_letter_code
_entity_poly.pdbx_strand_id
1 'polypeptide(L)'
;MRRLVPVLSALLLAACMDGGRELREPVEPLGDFRLGHAVVTASNLQKGPASRDASQEEWIAAMDAALEERFRRYEGDQLYHLGVSVEGYVLARPGIPVVFNPNSVVIVRVNVLRDGVYETVSEARLHPEAKEITALEAPSAQTLVGSGVTQTKEEQLTALSRNAALQIETWLRRQARAEGWFGGLDIEPGAAAAPSDPEAATAPAGATTPPAAAPGPAPAGQAPAAAVAGG
;
A
#
# COMPACT_ATOMS: atom_id res chain seq x y z
N MET A 1 -11.42 -13.96 -45.85
CA MET A 1 -10.78 -13.82 -44.52
C MET A 1 -11.56 -12.78 -43.71
N ARG A 2 -12.36 -13.15 -42.69
CA ARG A 2 -13.07 -12.22 -41.77
C ARG A 2 -13.82 -12.96 -40.63
N ARG A 3 -13.10 -13.61 -39.71
CA ARG A 3 -13.68 -14.35 -38.56
C ARG A 3 -12.87 -14.23 -37.24
N LEU A 4 -12.00 -13.23 -37.11
CA LEU A 4 -11.10 -13.05 -35.94
C LEU A 4 -11.47 -11.89 -34.98
N VAL A 5 -12.55 -11.16 -35.26
CA VAL A 5 -12.96 -9.98 -34.46
C VAL A 5 -13.52 -10.30 -33.06
N PRO A 6 -14.32 -11.36 -32.81
CA PRO A 6 -15.02 -11.49 -31.51
C PRO A 6 -14.11 -11.89 -30.34
N VAL A 7 -12.91 -12.43 -30.61
CA VAL A 7 -12.00 -12.93 -29.56
C VAL A 7 -11.37 -11.77 -28.78
N LEU A 8 -11.03 -10.66 -29.45
CA LEU A 8 -10.36 -9.53 -28.80
C LEU A 8 -11.27 -8.79 -27.80
N SER A 9 -12.58 -8.74 -28.08
CA SER A 9 -13.58 -8.14 -27.17
C SER A 9 -13.82 -8.97 -25.91
N ALA A 10 -13.52 -10.27 -25.90
CA ALA A 10 -13.72 -11.14 -24.74
C ALA A 10 -12.61 -10.96 -23.69
N LEU A 11 -11.38 -10.58 -24.09
CA LEU A 11 -10.26 -10.39 -23.18
C LEU A 11 -10.40 -9.17 -22.26
N LEU A 12 -11.13 -8.13 -22.70
CA LEU A 12 -11.37 -6.92 -21.90
C LEU A 12 -12.38 -7.13 -20.76
N LEU A 13 -13.06 -8.28 -20.70
CA LEU A 13 -14.01 -8.63 -19.63
C LEU A 13 -13.35 -9.47 -18.51
N ALA A 14 -12.06 -9.81 -18.63
CA ALA A 14 -11.34 -10.61 -17.64
C ALA A 14 -10.87 -9.81 -16.40
N ALA A 15 -10.93 -8.47 -16.45
CA ALA A 15 -10.59 -7.57 -15.35
C ALA A 15 -11.69 -7.51 -14.26
N CYS A 16 -12.16 -8.68 -13.83
CA CYS A 16 -13.00 -8.82 -12.63
C CYS A 16 -12.18 -8.42 -11.40
N MET A 17 -12.33 -7.17 -10.98
CA MET A 17 -11.65 -6.56 -9.83
C MET A 17 -11.94 -7.32 -8.52
N ASP A 18 -11.04 -8.23 -8.19
CA ASP A 18 -10.93 -8.93 -6.91
C ASP A 18 -9.74 -8.32 -6.16
N GLY A 19 -10.04 -7.68 -5.02
CA GLY A 19 -9.07 -6.90 -4.24
C GLY A 19 -7.93 -7.70 -3.63
N GLY A 20 -7.99 -9.04 -3.64
CA GLY A 20 -6.88 -9.93 -3.27
C GLY A 20 -6.10 -10.48 -4.47
N ARG A 21 -6.77 -10.74 -5.62
CA ARG A 21 -6.13 -11.38 -6.78
C ARG A 21 -5.08 -10.52 -7.47
N GLU A 22 -5.31 -9.21 -7.60
CA GLU A 22 -4.38 -8.26 -8.24
C GLU A 22 -3.12 -8.03 -7.39
N LEU A 23 -3.15 -8.27 -6.07
CA LEU A 23 -2.00 -8.01 -5.19
C LEU A 23 -0.73 -8.82 -5.53
N ARG A 24 -0.86 -9.81 -6.43
CA ARG A 24 0.20 -10.69 -6.93
C ARG A 24 0.82 -10.22 -8.25
N GLU A 25 0.29 -9.16 -8.85
CA GLU A 25 0.84 -8.53 -10.04
C GLU A 25 1.87 -7.45 -9.64
N PRO A 26 2.88 -7.14 -10.48
CA PRO A 26 3.83 -6.07 -10.19
C PRO A 26 3.12 -4.72 -10.02
N VAL A 27 3.52 -3.97 -9.00
CA VAL A 27 2.87 -2.71 -8.63
C VAL A 27 3.16 -1.62 -9.67
N GLU A 28 2.15 -1.19 -10.42
CA GLU A 28 2.21 0.08 -11.19
C GLU A 28 2.42 1.22 -10.17
N PRO A 29 3.47 2.05 -10.29
CA PRO A 29 3.70 3.17 -9.38
C PRO A 29 2.48 4.10 -9.23
N LEU A 30 2.43 4.82 -8.12
CA LEU A 30 1.37 5.79 -7.79
C LEU A 30 1.99 7.20 -7.65
N GLY A 31 2.87 7.56 -8.58
CA GLY A 31 3.65 8.80 -8.51
C GLY A 31 4.61 8.82 -7.30
N ASP A 32 4.67 9.95 -6.59
CA ASP A 32 5.46 10.14 -5.37
C ASP A 32 4.88 9.46 -4.11
N PHE A 33 3.75 8.74 -4.21
CA PHE A 33 3.04 8.20 -3.05
C PHE A 33 3.79 7.09 -2.30
N ARG A 34 3.90 7.26 -0.98
CA ARG A 34 4.15 6.21 0.02
C ARG A 34 3.16 6.36 1.17
N LEU A 35 2.68 5.23 1.70
CA LEU A 35 1.79 5.24 2.85
C LEU A 35 2.58 5.57 4.14
N GLY A 36 2.20 6.67 4.81
CA GLY A 36 2.64 6.96 6.18
C GLY A 36 1.79 6.22 7.21
N HIS A 37 0.48 6.49 7.23
CA HIS A 37 -0.49 5.80 8.08
C HIS A 37 -1.81 5.56 7.34
N ALA A 38 -2.35 4.34 7.43
CA ALA A 38 -3.80 4.16 7.41
C ALA A 38 -4.35 4.47 8.81
N VAL A 39 -5.48 5.17 8.89
CA VAL A 39 -6.20 5.42 10.15
C VAL A 39 -7.67 5.13 9.91
N VAL A 40 -8.15 4.01 10.46
CA VAL A 40 -9.54 3.56 10.29
C VAL A 40 -10.38 3.87 11.53
N THR A 41 -11.59 4.40 11.31
CA THR A 41 -12.63 4.54 12.34
C THR A 41 -13.94 3.91 11.87
N ALA A 42 -14.83 3.61 12.81
CA ALA A 42 -16.17 3.06 12.54
C ALA A 42 -17.25 3.72 13.42
N SER A 43 -17.01 4.96 13.88
CA SER A 43 -17.88 5.66 14.84
C SER A 43 -19.30 5.92 14.33
N ASN A 44 -19.49 5.97 13.01
CA ASN A 44 -20.78 6.16 12.36
C ASN A 44 -21.47 4.85 11.94
N LEU A 45 -20.82 3.69 12.11
CA LEU A 45 -21.13 2.43 11.42
C LEU A 45 -22.59 1.98 11.55
N GLN A 46 -23.33 1.97 10.43
CA GLN A 46 -24.69 1.46 10.33
C GLN A 46 -24.76 0.06 9.73
N LYS A 47 -25.39 -0.89 10.44
CA LYS A 47 -25.74 -2.20 9.89
C LYS A 47 -27.00 -2.09 9.04
N GLY A 48 -26.90 -2.38 7.75
CA GLY A 48 -28.01 -2.37 6.81
C GLY A 48 -29.03 -3.49 7.04
N PRO A 49 -30.23 -3.38 6.44
CA PRO A 49 -31.30 -4.34 6.63
C PRO A 49 -30.88 -5.74 6.17
N ALA A 50 -31.28 -6.75 6.96
CA ALA A 50 -31.04 -8.17 6.67
C ALA A 50 -29.56 -8.62 6.53
N SER A 51 -28.61 -7.82 7.01
CA SER A 51 -27.18 -8.17 7.16
C SER A 51 -26.92 -9.24 8.24
N ARG A 52 -25.76 -9.92 8.18
CA ARG A 52 -25.07 -10.51 9.36
C ARG A 52 -24.62 -9.40 10.32
N ASP A 53 -24.33 -9.75 11.56
CA ASP A 53 -23.74 -8.85 12.55
C ASP A 53 -22.21 -8.91 12.52
N ALA A 54 -21.57 -7.74 12.49
CA ALA A 54 -20.14 -7.53 12.67
C ALA A 54 -19.91 -6.26 13.53
N SER A 55 -18.88 -6.26 14.38
CA SER A 55 -18.60 -5.15 15.30
C SER A 55 -17.83 -3.99 14.64
N GLN A 56 -17.70 -2.87 15.35
CA GLN A 56 -16.87 -1.75 14.89
C GLN A 56 -15.39 -2.15 14.81
N GLU A 57 -14.93 -2.92 15.79
CA GLU A 57 -13.56 -3.41 15.91
C GLU A 57 -13.21 -4.40 14.79
N GLU A 58 -14.15 -5.28 14.41
CA GLU A 58 -13.98 -6.22 13.29
C GLU A 58 -13.85 -5.47 11.95
N TRP A 59 -14.66 -4.43 11.75
CA TRP A 59 -14.57 -3.57 10.56
C TRP A 59 -13.29 -2.73 10.53
N ILE A 60 -12.88 -2.15 11.66
CA ILE A 60 -11.63 -1.40 11.78
C ILE A 60 -10.45 -2.30 11.43
N ALA A 61 -10.30 -3.46 12.11
CA ALA A 61 -9.15 -4.34 11.95
C ALA A 61 -9.00 -4.91 10.53
N ALA A 62 -10.10 -5.29 9.88
CA ALA A 62 -10.05 -5.84 8.53
C ALA A 62 -9.86 -4.78 7.44
N MET A 63 -10.40 -3.57 7.64
CA MET A 63 -10.16 -2.44 6.72
C MET A 63 -8.73 -1.93 6.84
N ASP A 64 -8.21 -1.81 8.06
CA ASP A 64 -6.81 -1.44 8.35
C ASP A 64 -5.84 -2.42 7.67
N ALA A 65 -6.00 -3.73 7.92
CA ALA A 65 -5.20 -4.76 7.27
C ALA A 65 -5.29 -4.73 5.74
N ALA A 66 -6.47 -4.47 5.16
CA ALA A 66 -6.66 -4.39 3.71
C ALA A 66 -6.05 -3.13 3.07
N LEU A 67 -6.05 -2.00 3.79
CA LEU A 67 -5.37 -0.78 3.37
C LEU A 67 -3.86 -0.97 3.43
N GLU A 68 -3.34 -1.50 4.54
CA GLU A 68 -1.91 -1.72 4.73
C GLU A 68 -1.33 -2.73 3.73
N GLU A 69 -1.97 -3.88 3.53
CA GLU A 69 -1.57 -4.89 2.55
C GLU A 69 -1.52 -4.33 1.11
N ARG A 70 -2.44 -3.42 0.76
CA ARG A 70 -2.51 -2.81 -0.57
C ARG A 70 -1.50 -1.67 -0.75
N PHE A 71 -1.47 -0.72 0.19
CA PHE A 71 -0.81 0.57 0.04
C PHE A 71 0.61 0.63 0.60
N ARG A 72 1.00 -0.27 1.52
CA ARG A 72 2.40 -0.36 2.00
C ARG A 72 3.36 -0.89 0.92
N ARG A 73 2.85 -1.29 -0.25
CA ARG A 73 3.62 -1.70 -1.44
C ARG A 73 4.13 -0.51 -2.29
N TYR A 74 3.75 0.73 -1.97
CA TYR A 74 4.16 1.93 -2.71
C TYR A 74 5.34 2.63 -2.01
N GLU A 75 6.46 2.76 -2.73
CA GLU A 75 7.75 3.22 -2.21
C GLU A 75 8.11 4.66 -2.65
N GLY A 76 7.14 5.49 -3.07
CA GLY A 76 7.40 6.87 -3.52
C GLY A 76 7.99 7.78 -2.43
N ASP A 77 8.56 8.93 -2.79
CA ASP A 77 9.36 9.72 -1.83
C ASP A 77 8.52 10.57 -0.83
N GLN A 78 7.23 10.79 -1.09
CA GLN A 78 6.36 11.57 -0.22
C GLN A 78 5.41 10.67 0.59
N LEU A 79 5.39 10.88 1.90
CA LEU A 79 4.41 10.25 2.79
C LEU A 79 3.03 10.90 2.65
N TYR A 80 1.99 10.05 2.60
CA TYR A 80 0.59 10.43 2.67
C TYR A 80 -0.16 9.56 3.70
N HIS A 81 -1.20 10.11 4.30
CA HIS A 81 -2.05 9.41 5.27
C HIS A 81 -3.47 9.23 4.73
N LEU A 82 -4.06 8.06 4.98
CA LEU A 82 -5.42 7.71 4.58
C LEU A 82 -6.32 7.65 5.82
N GLY A 83 -7.16 8.68 6.01
CA GLY A 83 -8.19 8.69 7.05
C GLY A 83 -9.48 8.09 6.52
N VAL A 84 -9.83 6.88 6.95
CA VAL A 84 -10.97 6.09 6.43
C VAL A 84 -12.02 5.85 7.53
N SER A 85 -13.23 6.34 7.32
CA SER A 85 -14.39 6.08 8.18
C SER A 85 -15.28 5.02 7.54
N VAL A 86 -15.62 3.96 8.26
CA VAL A 86 -16.58 2.93 7.82
C VAL A 86 -17.98 3.36 8.26
N GLU A 87 -18.78 3.81 7.29
CA GLU A 87 -20.09 4.45 7.53
C GLU A 87 -21.23 3.43 7.62
N GLY A 88 -21.17 2.34 6.86
CA GLY A 88 -22.21 1.31 6.92
C GLY A 88 -21.96 0.08 6.04
N TYR A 89 -22.68 -1.01 6.32
CA TYR A 89 -22.43 -2.29 5.68
C TYR A 89 -23.67 -3.19 5.54
N VAL A 90 -23.60 -4.14 4.61
CA VAL A 90 -24.40 -5.37 4.58
C VAL A 90 -23.44 -6.54 4.32
N LEU A 91 -23.56 -7.60 5.13
CA LEU A 91 -22.89 -8.88 4.95
C LEU A 91 -23.95 -9.97 4.68
N ALA A 92 -23.81 -10.70 3.58
CA ALA A 92 -24.83 -11.60 3.04
C ALA A 92 -25.22 -12.73 3.99
N ARG A 93 -26.51 -12.91 4.29
CA ARG A 93 -27.01 -14.05 5.08
C ARG A 93 -27.41 -15.25 4.20
N PRO A 94 -27.28 -16.49 4.68
CA PRO A 94 -27.84 -17.64 3.98
C PRO A 94 -29.36 -17.54 3.85
N GLY A 95 -29.93 -18.01 2.75
CA GLY A 95 -31.38 -18.16 2.58
C GLY A 95 -32.14 -16.90 2.16
N ILE A 96 -31.48 -15.76 1.91
CA ILE A 96 -32.11 -14.60 1.26
C ILE A 96 -32.17 -14.84 -0.27
N PRO A 97 -33.31 -14.58 -0.95
CA PRO A 97 -33.40 -14.74 -2.40
C PRO A 97 -32.45 -13.82 -3.19
N VAL A 98 -31.68 -14.41 -4.11
CA VAL A 98 -30.62 -13.79 -4.95
C VAL A 98 -31.12 -12.65 -5.85
N VAL A 99 -32.44 -12.40 -5.90
CA VAL A 99 -33.06 -11.26 -6.61
C VAL A 99 -32.60 -9.91 -6.02
N PHE A 100 -32.18 -9.87 -4.76
CA PHE A 100 -31.55 -8.70 -4.13
C PHE A 100 -30.02 -8.81 -4.20
N ASN A 101 -29.44 -8.30 -5.28
CA ASN A 101 -27.99 -8.21 -5.51
C ASN A 101 -27.61 -6.71 -5.58
N PRO A 102 -26.55 -6.20 -4.91
CA PRO A 102 -25.43 -6.89 -4.27
C PRO A 102 -25.78 -7.68 -3.00
N ASN A 103 -25.15 -8.87 -2.85
CA ASN A 103 -25.27 -9.71 -1.64
C ASN A 103 -24.63 -9.05 -0.40
N SER A 104 -23.44 -8.45 -0.56
CA SER A 104 -22.75 -7.67 0.48
C SER A 104 -22.19 -6.35 -0.08
N VAL A 105 -22.13 -5.32 0.76
CA VAL A 105 -21.68 -3.95 0.45
C VAL A 105 -21.06 -3.31 1.69
N VAL A 106 -20.03 -2.47 1.50
CA VAL A 106 -19.53 -1.54 2.52
C VAL A 106 -19.45 -0.14 1.95
N ILE A 107 -19.83 0.85 2.75
CA ILE A 107 -19.71 2.28 2.44
C ILE A 107 -18.64 2.86 3.35
N VAL A 108 -17.63 3.50 2.74
CA VAL A 108 -16.54 4.17 3.44
C VAL A 108 -16.41 5.62 2.99
N ARG A 109 -15.92 6.50 3.87
CA ARG A 109 -15.53 7.87 3.54
C ARG A 109 -14.05 8.07 3.78
N VAL A 110 -13.36 8.64 2.80
CA VAL A 110 -11.90 8.69 2.74
C VAL A 110 -11.38 10.12 2.66
N ASN A 111 -10.34 10.40 3.42
CA ASN A 111 -9.55 11.62 3.33
C ASN A 111 -8.10 11.24 3.01
N VAL A 112 -7.48 11.93 2.06
CA VAL A 112 -6.05 11.81 1.74
C VAL A 112 -5.35 13.07 2.21
N LEU A 113 -4.35 12.89 3.08
CA LEU A 113 -3.53 13.95 3.63
C LEU A 113 -2.08 13.78 3.14
N ARG A 114 -1.42 14.86 2.74
CA ARG A 114 0.04 14.90 2.54
C ARG A 114 0.71 15.08 3.91
N ASP A 115 1.79 14.36 4.16
CA ASP A 115 2.62 14.58 5.35
C ASP A 115 3.39 15.91 5.25
N GLY A 116 3.59 16.58 6.38
CA GLY A 116 4.23 17.90 6.46
C GLY A 116 3.79 18.74 7.66
N VAL A 117 4.21 20.00 7.66
CA VAL A 117 3.87 20.98 8.70
C VAL A 117 2.79 21.93 8.18
N TYR A 118 1.67 21.99 8.90
CA TYR A 118 0.46 22.75 8.55
C TYR A 118 -0.11 23.43 9.80
N GLU A 119 -0.85 24.54 9.65
CA GLU A 119 -1.54 25.16 10.80
C GLU A 119 -2.84 24.41 11.13
N THR A 120 -3.51 23.84 10.11
CA THR A 120 -4.72 23.04 10.26
C THR A 120 -4.69 21.74 9.46
N VAL A 121 -5.46 20.76 9.93
CA VAL A 121 -5.69 19.47 9.23
C VAL A 121 -6.35 19.66 7.85
N SER A 122 -6.97 20.81 7.59
CA SER A 122 -7.59 21.12 6.30
C SER A 122 -6.56 21.43 5.21
N GLU A 123 -5.46 22.10 5.54
CA GLU A 123 -4.36 22.38 4.59
C GLU A 123 -3.60 21.11 4.18
N ALA A 124 -3.52 20.13 5.08
CA ALA A 124 -2.88 18.85 4.81
C ALA A 124 -3.66 18.01 3.78
N ARG A 125 -4.97 18.24 3.59
CA ARG A 125 -5.81 17.43 2.70
C ARG A 125 -5.62 17.78 1.23
N LEU A 126 -5.61 16.76 0.37
CA LEU A 126 -5.62 16.94 -1.09
C LEU A 126 -6.99 17.35 -1.65
N HIS A 127 -8.04 17.35 -0.83
CA HIS A 127 -9.43 17.63 -1.24
C HIS A 127 -10.28 18.13 -0.05
N PRO A 128 -11.31 18.97 -0.29
CA PRO A 128 -12.05 19.64 0.79
C PRO A 128 -12.95 18.70 1.61
N GLU A 129 -13.66 17.77 0.94
CA GLU A 129 -14.65 16.89 1.57
C GLU A 129 -14.27 15.42 1.48
N ALA A 130 -14.56 14.65 2.54
CA ALA A 130 -14.27 13.22 2.61
C ALA A 130 -15.03 12.43 1.53
N LYS A 131 -14.29 11.77 0.64
CA LYS A 131 -14.82 11.06 -0.53
C LYS A 131 -15.55 9.79 -0.10
N GLU A 132 -16.84 9.72 -0.38
CA GLU A 132 -17.61 8.49 -0.23
C GLU A 132 -17.31 7.49 -1.36
N ILE A 133 -17.14 6.23 -0.97
CA ILE A 133 -16.91 5.06 -1.83
C ILE A 133 -17.78 3.91 -1.34
N THR A 134 -18.63 3.39 -2.23
CA THR A 134 -19.40 2.17 -2.02
C THR A 134 -18.68 1.01 -2.71
N ALA A 135 -18.20 0.05 -1.92
CA ALA A 135 -17.54 -1.15 -2.40
C ALA A 135 -18.47 -2.37 -2.27
N LEU A 136 -18.42 -3.24 -3.28
CA LEU A 136 -19.25 -4.45 -3.39
C LEU A 136 -18.37 -5.69 -3.37
N GLU A 137 -18.97 -6.87 -3.17
CA GLU A 137 -18.30 -8.15 -3.41
C GLU A 137 -17.81 -8.31 -4.86
N ALA A 138 -16.66 -8.97 -5.04
CA ALA A 138 -16.09 -9.24 -6.35
C ALA A 138 -16.83 -10.41 -7.02
N PRO A 139 -17.04 -10.40 -8.35
CA PRO A 139 -17.64 -11.52 -9.06
C PRO A 139 -16.67 -12.73 -9.07
N SER A 140 -17.10 -13.83 -8.46
CA SER A 140 -16.36 -15.07 -8.29
C SER A 140 -17.33 -16.26 -8.34
N ALA A 141 -16.82 -17.49 -8.48
CA ALA A 141 -17.68 -18.69 -8.46
C ALA A 141 -18.51 -18.83 -7.18
N GLN A 142 -18.02 -18.30 -6.05
CA GLN A 142 -18.72 -18.28 -4.77
C GLN A 142 -19.81 -17.20 -4.73
N THR A 143 -19.47 -15.96 -5.10
CA THR A 143 -20.43 -14.83 -5.08
C THR A 143 -21.51 -14.94 -6.16
N LEU A 144 -21.26 -15.67 -7.25
CA LEU A 144 -22.26 -16.07 -8.26
C LEU A 144 -23.28 -17.10 -7.75
N VAL A 145 -22.91 -17.95 -6.78
CA VAL A 145 -23.82 -18.87 -6.06
C VAL A 145 -24.46 -18.18 -4.84
N GLY A 146 -23.83 -17.12 -4.36
CA GLY A 146 -24.20 -16.34 -3.17
C GLY A 146 -23.20 -16.56 -2.04
N SER A 147 -22.39 -15.55 -1.77
CA SER A 147 -21.49 -15.46 -0.61
C SER A 147 -22.18 -15.77 0.71
N GLY A 148 -23.46 -15.40 0.83
CA GLY A 148 -24.29 -15.69 1.99
C GLY A 148 -24.43 -17.18 2.30
N VAL A 149 -24.29 -18.05 1.29
CA VAL A 149 -24.37 -19.52 1.40
C VAL A 149 -22.97 -20.16 1.51
N THR A 150 -21.95 -19.58 0.86
CA THR A 150 -20.65 -20.24 0.67
C THR A 150 -19.50 -19.70 1.52
N GLN A 151 -19.68 -18.59 2.26
CA GLN A 151 -18.62 -17.92 3.03
C GLN A 151 -19.02 -17.67 4.49
N THR A 152 -18.02 -17.73 5.38
CA THR A 152 -18.05 -17.25 6.78
C THR A 152 -18.21 -15.73 6.85
N LYS A 153 -18.43 -15.16 8.05
CA LYS A 153 -18.55 -13.71 8.20
C LYS A 153 -17.19 -13.06 7.95
N GLU A 154 -16.16 -13.70 8.46
CA GLU A 154 -14.75 -13.32 8.47
C GLU A 154 -14.20 -13.26 7.04
N GLU A 155 -14.53 -14.25 6.19
CA GLU A 155 -14.19 -14.25 4.76
C GLU A 155 -14.88 -13.12 4.00
N GLN A 156 -16.20 -12.93 4.17
CA GLN A 156 -16.94 -11.85 3.51
C GLN A 156 -16.38 -10.48 3.88
N LEU A 157 -16.16 -10.24 5.17
CA LEU A 157 -15.65 -8.99 5.73
C LEU A 157 -14.22 -8.71 5.23
N THR A 158 -13.34 -9.73 5.21
CA THR A 158 -11.99 -9.63 4.64
C THR A 158 -12.01 -9.31 3.14
N ALA A 159 -12.81 -10.01 2.35
CA ALA A 159 -12.90 -9.81 0.90
C ALA A 159 -13.48 -8.43 0.55
N LEU A 160 -14.49 -7.98 1.31
CA LEU A 160 -15.16 -6.70 1.10
C LEU A 160 -14.27 -5.52 1.51
N SER A 161 -13.47 -5.64 2.57
CA SER A 161 -12.43 -4.66 2.92
C SER A 161 -11.30 -4.59 1.87
N ARG A 162 -10.82 -5.74 1.34
CA ARG A 162 -9.86 -5.77 0.22
C ARG A 162 -10.41 -5.08 -1.04
N ASN A 163 -11.69 -5.26 -1.33
CA ASN A 163 -12.36 -4.57 -2.44
C ASN A 163 -12.54 -3.06 -2.18
N ALA A 164 -12.80 -2.65 -0.94
CA ALA A 164 -12.83 -1.24 -0.57
C ALA A 164 -11.46 -0.59 -0.78
N ALA A 165 -10.38 -1.21 -0.30
CA ALA A 165 -9.01 -0.74 -0.53
C ALA A 165 -8.69 -0.63 -2.04
N LEU A 166 -9.10 -1.59 -2.88
CA LEU A 166 -8.94 -1.52 -4.34
C LEU A 166 -9.75 -0.37 -4.96
N GLN A 167 -10.98 -0.12 -4.51
CA GLN A 167 -11.79 1.01 -4.99
C GLN A 167 -11.21 2.37 -4.58
N ILE A 168 -10.59 2.45 -3.39
CA ILE A 168 -9.82 3.62 -2.93
C ILE A 168 -8.62 3.83 -3.86
N GLU A 169 -7.81 2.81 -4.12
CA GLU A 169 -6.66 2.92 -5.01
C GLU A 169 -7.07 3.33 -6.43
N THR A 170 -8.15 2.74 -6.94
CA THR A 170 -8.71 3.09 -8.27
C THR A 170 -9.21 4.53 -8.30
N TRP A 171 -9.64 5.10 -7.17
CA TRP A 171 -9.92 6.54 -7.06
C TRP A 171 -8.63 7.38 -7.01
N LEU A 172 -7.63 7.01 -6.20
CA LEU A 172 -6.34 7.69 -6.14
C LEU A 172 -5.66 7.75 -7.53
N ARG A 173 -5.62 6.61 -8.25
CA ARG A 173 -5.13 6.50 -9.63
C ARG A 173 -5.90 7.31 -10.67
N ARG A 174 -7.14 7.73 -10.38
CA ARG A 174 -7.90 8.68 -11.22
C ARG A 174 -7.54 10.12 -10.87
N GLN A 175 -7.45 10.47 -9.59
CA GLN A 175 -7.08 11.84 -9.18
C GLN A 175 -5.63 12.18 -9.55
N ALA A 176 -4.73 11.20 -9.49
CA ALA A 176 -3.35 11.36 -9.96
C ALA A 176 -3.27 11.73 -11.45
N ARG A 177 -4.13 11.14 -12.30
CA ARG A 177 -4.20 11.45 -13.75
C ARG A 177 -5.01 12.71 -14.08
N ALA A 178 -6.05 13.02 -13.29
CA ALA A 178 -6.98 14.12 -13.58
C ALA A 178 -6.62 15.46 -12.91
N GLU A 179 -5.93 15.42 -11.77
CA GLU A 179 -5.66 16.58 -10.90
C GLU A 179 -4.18 16.66 -10.49
N GLY A 180 -3.30 15.83 -11.05
CA GLY A 180 -1.86 15.84 -10.76
C GLY A 180 -1.48 15.42 -9.34
N TRP A 181 -2.37 14.71 -8.62
CA TRP A 181 -2.03 14.15 -7.31
C TRP A 181 -0.81 13.23 -7.44
N PHE A 182 0.00 13.21 -6.37
CA PHE A 182 1.24 12.43 -6.29
C PHE A 182 2.29 12.80 -7.36
N GLY A 183 2.26 14.04 -7.88
CA GLY A 183 3.13 14.47 -8.97
C GLY A 183 2.66 14.05 -10.37
N GLY A 184 1.51 13.38 -10.47
CA GLY A 184 0.98 12.81 -11.71
C GLY A 184 1.49 11.40 -12.00
N LEU A 185 0.79 10.68 -12.89
CA LEU A 185 1.20 9.34 -13.36
C LEU A 185 1.88 9.36 -14.73
N ASP A 186 2.11 10.55 -15.29
CA ASP A 186 2.84 10.75 -16.55
C ASP A 186 4.37 10.92 -16.31
N ILE A 187 4.82 10.69 -15.07
CA ILE A 187 6.24 10.55 -14.72
C ILE A 187 6.72 9.17 -15.19
N GLU A 188 7.68 9.12 -16.11
CA GLU A 188 8.22 7.84 -16.58
C GLU A 188 8.88 7.04 -15.43
N PRO A 189 8.59 5.73 -15.31
CA PRO A 189 9.13 4.88 -14.23
C PRO A 189 10.62 4.56 -14.47
N GLY A 190 11.48 5.55 -14.21
CA GLY A 190 12.93 5.45 -14.40
C GLY A 190 13.78 6.55 -13.78
N ALA A 191 13.19 7.65 -13.30
CA ALA A 191 13.95 8.78 -12.72
C ALA A 191 14.68 8.43 -11.41
N ALA A 192 14.21 7.42 -10.66
CA ALA A 192 14.73 7.01 -9.35
C ALA A 192 15.75 5.86 -9.41
N ALA A 193 16.66 5.87 -10.38
CA ALA A 193 17.69 4.82 -10.53
C ALA A 193 19.01 5.29 -11.20
N ALA A 194 19.45 6.53 -10.95
CA ALA A 194 20.81 6.96 -11.29
C ALA A 194 21.76 6.72 -10.10
N PRO A 195 22.66 5.72 -10.12
CA PRO A 195 23.69 5.61 -9.10
C PRO A 195 24.70 6.76 -9.25
N SER A 196 24.94 7.49 -8.17
CA SER A 196 25.96 8.54 -8.12
C SER A 196 27.36 7.93 -8.04
N ASP A 197 27.92 7.52 -9.17
CA ASP A 197 29.29 6.98 -9.27
C ASP A 197 30.33 7.97 -8.71
N PRO A 198 31.07 7.63 -7.64
CA PRO A 198 32.00 8.55 -6.98
C PRO A 198 33.43 8.46 -7.56
N GLU A 199 33.60 8.28 -8.86
CA GLU A 199 34.93 8.07 -9.48
C GLU A 199 35.24 9.03 -10.64
N ALA A 200 35.90 10.15 -10.31
CA ALA A 200 36.43 11.13 -11.26
C ALA A 200 37.83 11.64 -10.83
N ALA A 201 38.80 10.73 -10.63
CA ALA A 201 40.13 11.07 -10.12
C ALA A 201 41.26 10.20 -10.73
N THR A 202 41.48 10.29 -12.04
CA THR A 202 42.49 9.48 -12.74
C THR A 202 43.85 10.19 -12.94
N ALA A 203 44.82 9.84 -12.07
CA ALA A 203 46.24 9.64 -12.39
C ALA A 203 47.10 10.88 -12.82
N PRO A 204 48.46 10.78 -12.93
CA PRO A 204 49.35 9.62 -12.76
C PRO A 204 50.50 9.82 -11.74
N ALA A 205 51.52 8.95 -11.76
CA ALA A 205 52.55 8.81 -10.73
C ALA A 205 54.01 8.78 -11.24
N GLY A 206 54.97 9.02 -10.31
CA GLY A 206 56.43 8.99 -10.48
C GLY A 206 57.06 10.39 -10.66
N ALA A 207 58.19 10.77 -10.05
CA ALA A 207 59.10 10.15 -9.06
C ALA A 207 59.88 11.30 -8.33
N THR A 208 60.95 11.19 -7.50
CA THR A 208 61.92 10.12 -7.15
C THR A 208 62.60 10.42 -5.79
N THR A 209 63.29 9.44 -5.19
CA THR A 209 64.23 9.55 -4.04
C THR A 209 65.70 9.27 -4.50
N PRO A 210 66.79 9.21 -3.67
CA PRO A 210 66.98 9.30 -2.20
C PRO A 210 68.09 10.35 -1.84
N PRO A 211 68.99 10.21 -0.82
CA PRO A 211 69.00 9.52 0.49
C PRO A 211 69.15 10.53 1.68
N ALA A 212 69.36 10.22 2.97
CA ALA A 212 69.86 9.06 3.74
C ALA A 212 69.39 9.20 5.23
N ALA A 213 69.77 8.44 6.28
CA ALA A 213 70.64 7.27 6.53
C ALA A 213 70.18 6.58 7.87
N ALA A 214 70.95 5.61 8.39
CA ALA A 214 70.85 5.04 9.75
C ALA A 214 72.26 4.70 10.30
N PRO A 215 72.46 4.57 11.63
CA PRO A 215 72.22 3.32 12.40
C PRO A 215 71.45 3.56 13.72
N GLY A 216 71.00 2.60 14.57
CA GLY A 216 71.27 1.15 14.73
C GLY A 216 72.23 0.88 15.92
N PRO A 217 72.12 -0.21 16.73
CA PRO A 217 71.08 -1.24 16.88
C PRO A 217 70.54 -1.33 18.34
N ALA A 218 69.75 -2.38 18.67
CA ALA A 218 69.24 -2.67 20.03
C ALA A 218 69.91 -3.92 20.68
N PRO A 219 69.82 -4.08 22.01
CA PRO A 219 69.80 -5.41 22.64
C PRO A 219 68.63 -5.62 23.63
N ALA A 220 68.45 -6.86 24.09
CA ALA A 220 67.22 -7.39 24.68
C ALA A 220 67.16 -7.45 26.24
N GLY A 221 65.96 -7.73 26.77
CA GLY A 221 65.69 -8.15 28.16
C GLY A 221 64.74 -7.21 28.94
N GLN A 222 63.91 -7.66 29.89
CA GLN A 222 63.51 -9.01 30.33
C GLN A 222 62.08 -8.96 30.92
N ALA A 223 61.37 -10.10 30.93
CA ALA A 223 60.25 -10.40 31.84
C ALA A 223 60.80 -11.33 32.97
N PRO A 224 60.23 -11.41 34.20
CA PRO A 224 58.79 -11.50 34.54
C PRO A 224 58.40 -10.55 35.73
N ALA A 225 57.37 -10.69 36.58
CA ALA A 225 56.42 -11.78 36.87
C ALA A 225 55.10 -11.34 37.58
N ALA A 226 54.09 -12.21 37.48
CA ALA A 226 53.10 -12.62 38.49
C ALA A 226 52.40 -11.65 39.49
N ALA A 227 51.08 -11.51 39.28
CA ALA A 227 49.99 -11.88 40.21
C ALA A 227 49.65 -11.03 41.47
N VAL A 228 48.55 -11.45 42.13
CA VAL A 228 47.80 -10.85 43.28
C VAL A 228 46.89 -9.67 42.84
N ALA A 229 45.55 -9.74 42.73
CA ALA A 229 44.45 -10.51 43.36
C ALA A 229 43.86 -9.90 44.65
N GLY A 230 42.53 -9.77 44.69
CA GLY A 230 41.73 -9.34 45.86
C GLY A 230 41.12 -7.94 45.70
N GLY A 231 39.79 -7.83 45.85
CA GLY A 231 39.00 -6.60 45.72
C GLY A 231 37.54 -6.91 45.39
#